data_AF-A0A4Q1AV92-F1
#
_entry.id   AF-A0A4Q1AV92-F1
#
_cell.length_a   1.000
_cell.length_b   1.000
_cell.length_c   1.000
_cell.angle_alpha   90.00
_cell.angle_beta   90.00
_cell.angle_gamma   90.00
#
_symmetry.space_group_name_H-M   'P 1'
#
loop_
_entity.id
_entity.type
_entity.pdbx_description
1 polymer ?
#
loop_
_entity_poly.entity_id
_entity_poly.type
_entity_poly.pdbx_seq_one_letter_code
_entity_poly.pdbx_strand_id
1 'polypeptide(L)'
;MEKIKKVFVDGSVNPQKKIGIGAFYLYDELNKFNEEDINTKRFENTSSTKLELECLLWALKTIDSKDKLLIYTDCQNIFSLLNREEKLKKNNYFTSTNKKIKNHLLYEEFFYLNEIYDLEFIKVKGHKKSSEKDEIDLIFSKVDKKARKELRNITLDTILK
;
A
#
# COMPACT_ATOMS: atom_id res chain seq x y z
N MET A 1 24.91 -10.67 4.88
CA MET A 1 24.81 -9.25 4.50
C MET A 1 23.33 -8.99 4.30
N GLU A 2 22.72 -8.15 5.13
CA GLU A 2 21.32 -7.73 4.92
C GLU A 2 21.23 -7.05 3.56
N LYS A 3 20.35 -7.55 2.70
CA LYS A 3 20.09 -6.91 1.41
C LYS A 3 19.05 -5.82 1.64
N ILE A 4 19.09 -4.77 0.83
CA ILE A 4 18.05 -3.75 0.80
C ILE A 4 17.14 -4.07 -0.38
N LYS A 5 15.84 -4.19 -0.15
CA LYS A 5 14.84 -4.46 -1.18
C LYS A 5 13.90 -3.27 -1.31
N LYS A 6 13.53 -2.92 -2.54
CA LYS A 6 12.59 -1.83 -2.82
C LYS A 6 11.22 -2.43 -3.10
N VAL A 7 10.18 -1.93 -2.43
CA VAL A 7 8.81 -2.40 -2.57
C VAL A 7 7.93 -1.22 -2.96
N PHE A 8 7.17 -1.36 -4.02
CA PHE A 8 6.25 -0.34 -4.50
C PHE A 8 4.84 -0.81 -4.20
N VAL A 9 4.03 0.01 -3.54
CA VAL A 9 2.68 -0.37 -3.11
C VAL A 9 1.69 0.73 -3.43
N ASP A 10 0.58 0.36 -4.09
CA ASP A 10 -0.53 1.28 -4.36
C ASP A 10 -1.87 0.54 -4.48
N GLY A 11 -2.98 1.26 -4.45
CA GLY A 11 -4.31 0.68 -4.56
C GLY A 11 -5.34 1.59 -5.22
N SER A 12 -6.33 0.98 -5.86
CA SER A 12 -7.45 1.69 -6.48
C SER A 12 -8.78 1.16 -5.96
N VAL A 13 -9.74 2.05 -5.64
CA VAL A 13 -11.05 1.69 -5.10
C VAL A 13 -12.18 2.19 -5.99
N ASN A 14 -13.22 1.38 -6.14
CA ASN A 14 -14.56 1.81 -6.53
C ASN A 14 -15.39 2.07 -5.25
N PRO A 15 -15.60 3.34 -4.84
CA PRO A 15 -16.22 3.64 -3.56
C PRO A 15 -17.70 3.24 -3.47
N GLN A 16 -18.40 3.27 -4.62
CA GLN A 16 -19.82 2.91 -4.68
C GLN A 16 -20.02 1.43 -4.38
N LYS A 17 -19.17 0.57 -4.98
CA LYS A 17 -19.21 -0.88 -4.76
C LYS A 17 -18.41 -1.35 -3.54
N LYS A 18 -17.60 -0.46 -2.94
CA LYS A 18 -16.64 -0.78 -1.87
C LYS A 18 -15.68 -1.92 -2.24
N ILE A 19 -15.32 -2.01 -3.51
CA ILE A 19 -14.35 -2.97 -4.06
C ILE A 19 -13.08 -2.21 -4.38
N GLY A 20 -11.93 -2.77 -3.99
CA GLY A 20 -10.62 -2.24 -4.31
C GLY A 20 -9.69 -3.27 -4.91
N ILE A 21 -8.66 -2.80 -5.60
CA ILE A 21 -7.53 -3.60 -6.03
C ILE A 21 -6.28 -2.99 -5.41
N GLY A 22 -5.59 -3.77 -4.59
CA GLY A 22 -4.23 -3.47 -4.18
C GLY A 22 -3.25 -4.04 -5.20
N ALA A 23 -2.13 -3.35 -5.40
CA ALA A 23 -1.02 -3.82 -6.21
C ALA A 23 0.30 -3.59 -5.48
N PHE A 24 1.23 -4.53 -5.60
CA PHE A 24 2.60 -4.31 -5.19
C PHE A 24 3.61 -4.93 -6.15
N TYR A 25 4.82 -4.38 -6.13
CA TYR A 25 5.96 -4.90 -6.87
C TYR A 25 7.20 -4.92 -5.98
N LEU A 26 7.86 -6.06 -5.90
CA LEU A 26 9.15 -6.23 -5.25
C LEU A 26 10.24 -6.08 -6.31
N TYR A 27 11.04 -5.02 -6.22
CA TYR A 27 12.12 -4.78 -7.18
C TYR A 27 13.31 -5.70 -6.90
N ASP A 28 13.72 -6.40 -7.94
CA ASP A 28 14.92 -7.21 -7.96
C ASP A 28 15.99 -6.51 -8.82
N GLU A 29 17.10 -6.10 -8.19
CA GLU A 29 18.23 -5.45 -8.88
C GLU A 29 18.89 -6.33 -9.94
N LEU A 30 18.71 -7.64 -9.88
CA LEU A 30 19.29 -8.57 -10.84
C LEU A 30 18.43 -8.73 -12.10
N ASN A 31 17.16 -8.33 -12.04
CA ASN A 31 16.20 -8.52 -13.11
C ASN A 31 15.67 -7.18 -13.62
N LYS A 32 15.45 -7.10 -14.93
CA LYS A 32 14.82 -5.93 -15.52
C LYS A 32 13.35 -5.89 -15.12
N PHE A 33 12.85 -4.71 -14.75
CA PHE A 33 11.44 -4.49 -14.45
C PHE A 33 10.51 -5.07 -15.54
N ASN A 34 9.52 -5.86 -15.12
CA ASN A 34 8.41 -6.34 -15.94
C ASN A 34 7.06 -6.06 -15.25
N GLU A 35 6.08 -5.57 -16.01
CA GLU A 35 4.73 -5.29 -15.47
C GLU A 35 3.96 -6.56 -15.08
N GLU A 36 4.36 -7.72 -15.60
CA GLU A 36 3.74 -9.01 -15.27
C GLU A 36 4.06 -9.49 -13.86
N ASP A 37 5.19 -9.03 -13.30
CA ASP A 37 5.64 -9.34 -11.94
C ASP A 37 4.92 -8.48 -10.88
N ILE A 38 4.07 -7.54 -11.30
CA ILE A 38 3.23 -6.76 -10.39
C ILE A 38 2.11 -7.65 -9.86
N ASN A 39 2.16 -7.90 -8.55
CA ASN A 39 1.15 -8.66 -7.84
C ASN A 39 -0.09 -7.80 -7.63
N THR A 40 -1.28 -8.36 -7.85
CA THR A 40 -2.55 -7.68 -7.57
C THR A 40 -3.49 -8.54 -6.73
N LYS A 41 -4.34 -7.90 -5.93
CA LYS A 41 -5.34 -8.57 -5.11
C LYS A 41 -6.60 -7.74 -4.98
N ARG A 42 -7.76 -8.40 -5.08
CA ARG A 42 -9.08 -7.81 -4.82
C ARG A 42 -9.36 -7.73 -3.33
N PHE A 43 -9.89 -6.59 -2.91
CA PHE A 43 -10.37 -6.32 -1.56
C PHE A 43 -11.84 -5.92 -1.61
N GLU A 44 -12.65 -6.43 -0.69
CA GLU A 44 -14.06 -6.12 -0.58
C GLU A 44 -14.34 -5.35 0.71
N ASN A 45 -15.46 -4.63 0.75
CA ASN A 45 -15.84 -3.80 1.88
C ASN A 45 -14.70 -2.85 2.31
N THR A 46 -14.03 -2.26 1.32
CA THR A 46 -12.91 -1.36 1.52
C THR A 46 -13.24 0.09 1.13
N SER A 47 -12.33 1.01 1.46
CA SER A 47 -12.34 2.43 1.11
C SER A 47 -10.91 2.85 0.82
N SER A 48 -10.65 3.98 0.17
CA SER A 48 -9.28 4.37 -0.22
C SER A 48 -8.28 4.28 0.92
N THR A 49 -8.57 4.92 2.06
CA THR A 49 -7.70 4.91 3.26
C THR A 49 -7.57 3.53 3.92
N LYS A 50 -8.55 2.64 3.74
CA LYS A 50 -8.52 1.29 4.29
C LYS A 50 -7.70 0.39 3.36
N LEU A 51 -7.92 0.48 2.06
CA LEU A 51 -7.21 -0.27 1.03
C LEU A 51 -5.71 0.03 1.05
N GLU A 52 -5.32 1.30 1.17
CA GLU A 52 -3.91 1.69 1.26
C GLU A 52 -3.16 0.88 2.33
N LEU A 53 -3.78 0.73 3.50
CA LEU A 53 -3.19 -0.04 4.59
C LEU A 53 -3.32 -1.54 4.38
N GLU A 54 -4.49 -2.04 3.96
CA GLU A 54 -4.70 -3.46 3.63
C GLU A 54 -3.70 -3.96 2.57
N CYS A 55 -3.40 -3.13 1.57
CA CYS A 55 -2.46 -3.44 0.49
C CYS A 55 -1.03 -3.52 1.02
N LEU A 56 -0.60 -2.57 1.86
CA LEU A 56 0.71 -2.62 2.51
C LEU A 56 0.86 -3.90 3.35
N LEU A 57 -0.10 -4.18 4.23
CA LEU A 57 -0.05 -5.35 5.11
C LEU A 57 -0.03 -6.65 4.30
N TRP A 58 -0.79 -6.71 3.22
CA TRP A 58 -0.76 -7.84 2.30
C TRP A 58 0.61 -8.00 1.62
N ALA A 59 1.21 -6.91 1.12
CA ALA A 59 2.52 -6.94 0.49
C ALA A 59 3.59 -7.44 1.47
N LEU A 60 3.65 -6.88 2.68
CA LEU A 60 4.61 -7.28 3.72
C LEU A 60 4.51 -8.77 4.07
N LYS A 61 3.29 -9.27 4.29
CA LYS A 61 3.04 -10.70 4.59
C LYS A 61 3.35 -11.62 3.42
N THR A 62 3.22 -11.14 2.19
CA THR A 62 3.54 -11.94 1.00
C THR A 62 5.04 -12.01 0.76
N ILE A 63 5.75 -10.92 1.05
CA ILE A 63 7.21 -10.83 0.89
C ILE A 63 7.93 -11.59 2.00
N ASP A 64 7.43 -11.52 3.25
CA ASP A 64 7.93 -12.25 4.43
C ASP A 64 9.46 -12.35 4.48
N SER A 65 10.11 -11.18 4.47
CA SER A 65 11.56 -11.05 4.31
C SER A 65 12.18 -10.40 5.53
N LYS A 66 13.34 -10.92 5.96
CA LYS A 66 14.17 -10.31 7.02
C LYS A 66 15.08 -9.19 6.52
N ASP A 67 15.22 -9.06 5.21
CA ASP A 67 15.93 -7.94 4.57
C ASP A 67 15.22 -6.60 4.83
N LYS A 68 15.98 -5.51 4.85
CA LYS A 68 15.43 -4.16 4.94
C LYS A 68 14.55 -3.85 3.73
N LEU A 69 13.33 -3.37 3.96
CA LEU A 69 12.37 -3.02 2.92
C LEU A 69 12.20 -1.49 2.81
N LEU A 70 12.56 -0.93 1.66
CA LEU A 70 12.25 0.45 1.29
C LEU A 70 10.86 0.47 0.64
N ILE A 71 9.86 0.97 1.36
CA ILE A 71 8.47 1.00 0.94
C ILE A 71 8.15 2.33 0.24
N TYR A 72 7.93 2.28 -1.07
CA TYR A 72 7.54 3.40 -1.91
C TYR A 72 6.03 3.48 -2.05
N THR A 73 5.44 4.57 -1.57
CA THR A 73 4.00 4.84 -1.63
C THR A 73 3.71 6.34 -1.61
N ASP A 74 2.58 6.77 -2.16
CA ASP A 74 2.08 8.15 -2.04
C ASP A 74 1.01 8.31 -0.94
N CYS A 75 0.66 7.21 -0.26
CA CYS A 75 -0.35 7.14 0.79
C CYS A 75 -0.04 8.07 1.97
N GLN A 76 -0.80 9.16 2.09
CA GLN A 76 -0.68 10.09 3.21
C GLN A 76 -1.08 9.46 4.56
N ASN A 77 -1.96 8.46 4.56
CA ASN A 77 -2.44 7.82 5.78
C ASN A 77 -1.31 7.06 6.51
N ILE A 78 -0.43 6.36 5.80
CA ILE A 78 0.73 5.67 6.38
C ILE A 78 1.61 6.65 7.15
N PHE A 79 2.03 7.75 6.51
CA PHE A 79 2.85 8.77 7.18
C PHE A 79 2.13 9.42 8.37
N SER A 80 0.81 9.63 8.27
CA SER A 80 0.00 10.13 9.38
C SER A 80 -0.05 9.15 10.56
N LEU A 81 -0.13 7.84 10.29
CA LEU A 81 -0.17 6.80 11.31
C LEU A 81 1.16 6.68 12.05
N LEU A 82 2.29 6.66 11.32
CA LEU A 82 3.64 6.64 11.90
C LEU A 82 3.81 7.80 12.92
N ASN A 83 3.42 9.01 12.55
CA ASN A 83 3.50 10.18 13.44
C ASN A 83 2.55 10.15 14.64
N ARG A 84 1.57 9.24 14.66
CA ARG A 84 0.51 9.19 15.68
C ARG A 84 0.52 7.89 16.48
N GLU A 85 1.47 7.02 16.25
CA GLU A 85 1.54 5.69 16.84
C GLU A 85 1.42 5.72 18.36
N GLU A 86 2.31 6.46 19.03
CA GLU A 86 2.33 6.56 20.49
C GLU A 86 0.98 7.04 21.05
N LYS A 87 0.39 8.06 20.42
CA LYS A 87 -0.91 8.61 20.83
C LYS A 87 -2.03 7.60 20.64
N LEU A 88 -2.02 6.85 19.54
CA LEU A 88 -3.03 5.84 19.24
C LEU A 88 -2.95 4.67 20.23
N LYS A 89 -1.73 4.17 20.47
CA LYS A 89 -1.45 3.11 21.47
C LYS A 89 -1.85 3.56 22.88
N LYS A 90 -1.39 4.75 23.32
CA LYS A 90 -1.70 5.31 24.65
C LYS A 90 -3.20 5.46 24.92
N ASN A 91 -3.97 5.84 23.91
CA ASN A 91 -5.42 6.03 24.05
C ASN A 91 -6.22 4.76 23.73
N ASN A 92 -5.57 3.59 23.62
CA ASN A 92 -6.22 2.33 23.25
C ASN A 92 -7.09 2.45 21.99
N TYR A 93 -6.69 3.30 21.05
CA TYR A 93 -7.40 3.60 19.80
C TYR A 93 -8.82 4.17 20.00
N PHE A 94 -9.06 4.92 21.08
CA PHE A 94 -10.30 5.69 21.28
C PHE A 94 -10.12 7.16 20.84
N THR A 95 -11.20 7.74 20.30
CA THR A 95 -11.30 9.18 20.03
C THR A 95 -11.50 9.98 21.32
N SER A 96 -11.34 11.30 21.25
CA SER A 96 -11.69 12.21 22.38
C SER A 96 -13.16 12.13 22.79
N THR A 97 -14.02 11.65 21.91
CA THR A 97 -15.45 11.40 22.15
C THR A 97 -15.73 9.96 22.61
N ASN A 98 -14.70 9.24 23.06
CA ASN A 98 -14.77 7.86 23.57
C ASN A 98 -15.34 6.84 22.57
N LYS A 99 -15.14 7.06 21.27
CA LYS A 99 -15.50 6.08 20.23
C LYS A 99 -14.24 5.31 19.80
N LYS A 100 -14.34 3.99 19.68
CA LYS A 100 -13.26 3.17 19.11
C LYS A 100 -13.03 3.57 17.65
N ILE A 101 -11.78 3.79 17.26
CA ILE A 101 -11.41 4.13 15.88
C ILE A 101 -11.78 2.96 14.97
N LYS A 102 -12.47 3.26 13.86
CA LYS A 102 -13.03 2.24 12.95
C LYS A 102 -11.99 1.22 12.46
N ASN A 103 -10.80 1.69 12.08
CA ASN A 103 -9.75 0.84 11.49
C ASN A 103 -8.67 0.44 12.51
N HIS A 104 -8.97 0.47 13.83
CA HIS A 104 -7.96 0.22 14.87
C HIS A 104 -7.23 -1.12 14.70
N LEU A 105 -7.93 -2.20 14.31
CA LEU A 105 -7.30 -3.51 14.09
C LEU A 105 -6.22 -3.48 13.00
N LEU A 106 -6.47 -2.73 11.91
CA LEU A 106 -5.46 -2.57 10.86
C LEU A 106 -4.28 -1.73 11.36
N TYR A 107 -4.52 -0.77 12.27
CA TYR A 107 -3.46 0.07 12.83
C TYR A 107 -2.60 -0.72 13.80
N GLU A 108 -3.23 -1.54 14.65
CA GLU A 108 -2.56 -2.48 15.55
C GLU A 108 -1.67 -3.44 14.74
N GLU A 109 -2.20 -4.04 13.68
CA GLU A 109 -1.43 -4.91 12.80
C GLU A 109 -0.29 -4.18 12.08
N PHE A 110 -0.54 -2.96 11.57
CA PHE A 110 0.50 -2.14 10.97
C PHE A 110 1.65 -1.85 11.91
N PHE A 111 1.36 -1.40 13.13
CA PHE A 111 2.41 -1.11 14.11
C PHE A 111 3.16 -2.37 14.55
N TYR A 112 2.47 -3.51 14.65
CA TYR A 112 3.13 -4.79 14.90
C TYR A 112 4.10 -5.17 13.78
N LEU A 113 3.66 -5.09 12.51
CA LEU A 113 4.55 -5.38 11.37
C LEU A 113 5.71 -4.39 11.25
N ASN A 114 5.47 -3.12 11.57
CA ASN A 114 6.50 -2.09 11.58
C ASN A 114 7.55 -2.28 12.68
N GLU A 115 7.22 -3.00 13.74
CA GLU A 115 8.15 -3.32 14.84
C GLU A 115 9.01 -4.55 14.52
N ILE A 116 8.45 -5.56 13.83
CA ILE A 116 9.15 -6.82 13.55
C ILE A 116 9.95 -6.84 12.24
N TYR A 117 9.61 -5.96 11.29
CA TYR A 117 10.34 -5.81 10.02
C TYR A 117 11.16 -4.51 10.02
N ASP A 118 12.32 -4.53 9.37
CA ASP A 118 13.09 -3.31 9.10
C ASP A 118 12.49 -2.58 7.88
N LEU A 119 11.58 -1.64 8.15
CA LEU A 119 10.84 -0.88 7.14
C LEU A 119 11.29 0.59 7.10
N GLU A 120 11.54 1.11 5.90
CA GLU A 120 11.72 2.54 5.65
C GLU A 120 10.70 3.02 4.63
N PHE A 121 9.87 3.99 5.00
CA PHE A 121 8.82 4.52 4.13
C PHE A 121 9.31 5.74 3.35
N ILE A 122 9.22 5.66 2.03
CA ILE A 122 9.65 6.70 1.10
C ILE A 122 8.42 7.22 0.35
N LYS A 123 8.17 8.53 0.48
CA LYS A 123 7.04 9.17 -0.17
C LYS A 123 7.34 9.43 -1.65
N VAL A 124 6.55 8.84 -2.53
CA VAL A 124 6.56 9.16 -3.96
C VAL A 124 5.62 10.33 -4.22
N LYS A 125 6.02 11.28 -5.08
CA LYS A 125 5.10 12.34 -5.51
C LYS A 125 4.25 11.81 -6.66
N GLY A 126 2.94 11.71 -6.43
CA GLY A 126 1.99 11.42 -7.50
C GLY A 126 2.10 12.45 -8.63
N HIS A 127 1.96 11.97 -9.87
CA HIS A 127 1.73 12.79 -11.07
C HIS A 127 2.83 13.82 -11.44
N LYS A 128 4.12 13.49 -11.26
CA LYS A 128 5.22 14.26 -11.87
C LYS A 128 5.13 14.27 -13.41
N LYS A 129 5.62 15.35 -14.05
CA LYS A 129 5.76 15.41 -15.51
C LYS A 129 6.72 14.34 -16.00
N SER A 130 6.48 13.77 -17.19
CA SER A 130 7.29 12.66 -17.71
C SER A 130 8.78 12.98 -17.84
N SER A 131 9.14 14.25 -18.06
CA SER A 131 10.53 14.73 -18.15
C SER A 131 11.26 14.78 -16.80
N GLU A 132 10.52 14.69 -15.70
CA GLU A 132 11.04 14.80 -14.33
C GLU A 132 11.00 13.45 -13.59
N LYS A 133 10.51 12.39 -14.24
CA LYS A 133 10.37 11.06 -13.64
C LYS A 133 11.72 10.34 -13.67
N ASP A 134 12.14 9.86 -12.51
CA ASP A 134 13.21 8.88 -12.39
C ASP A 134 12.69 7.45 -12.54
N GLU A 135 13.57 6.46 -12.40
CA GLU A 135 13.21 5.03 -12.48
C GLU A 135 12.16 4.64 -11.43
N ILE A 136 12.26 5.19 -10.21
CA ILE A 136 11.32 4.93 -9.11
C ILE A 136 9.93 5.47 -9.46
N ASP A 137 9.85 6.69 -9.98
CA ASP A 137 8.59 7.30 -10.42
C ASP A 137 7.95 6.50 -11.56
N LEU A 138 8.77 5.96 -12.48
CA LEU A 138 8.30 5.13 -13.59
C LEU A 138 7.72 3.81 -13.08
N ILE A 139 8.45 3.08 -12.23
CA ILE A 139 7.98 1.80 -11.66
C ILE A 139 6.71 2.02 -10.84
N PHE A 140 6.70 3.02 -9.96
CA PHE A 140 5.52 3.35 -9.17
C PHE A 140 4.31 3.65 -10.06
N SER A 141 4.50 4.43 -11.13
CA SER A 141 3.43 4.73 -12.10
C SER A 141 2.86 3.46 -12.78
N LYS A 142 3.67 2.41 -12.95
CA LYS A 142 3.20 1.12 -13.49
C LYS A 142 2.36 0.35 -12.48
N VAL A 143 2.77 0.35 -11.20
CA VAL A 143 2.02 -0.28 -10.10
C VAL A 143 0.64 0.37 -9.94
N ASP A 144 0.57 1.70 -9.85
CA ASP A 144 -0.69 2.46 -9.86
C ASP A 144 -1.57 2.10 -11.07
N LYS A 145 -0.99 2.17 -12.27
CA LYS A 145 -1.72 1.90 -13.51
C LYS A 145 -2.26 0.48 -13.55
N LYS A 146 -1.52 -0.51 -13.03
CA LYS A 146 -1.96 -1.90 -12.93
C LYS A 146 -3.16 -2.02 -11.99
N ALA A 147 -3.10 -1.46 -10.78
CA ALA A 147 -4.22 -1.46 -9.83
C ALA A 147 -5.50 -0.86 -10.46
N ARG A 148 -5.36 0.30 -11.12
CA ARG A 148 -6.49 0.95 -11.82
C ARG A 148 -7.02 0.14 -13.00
N LYS A 149 -6.16 -0.54 -13.76
CA LYS A 149 -6.57 -1.39 -14.90
C LYS A 149 -7.39 -2.58 -14.42
N GLU A 150 -6.91 -3.30 -13.42
CA GLU A 150 -7.63 -4.46 -12.89
C GLU A 150 -8.97 -4.07 -12.24
N LEU A 151 -9.03 -2.93 -11.53
CA LEU A 151 -10.29 -2.43 -10.98
C LEU A 151 -11.32 -2.14 -12.09
N ARG A 152 -10.89 -1.55 -13.21
CA ARG A 152 -11.77 -1.29 -14.37
C ARG A 152 -12.29 -2.58 -14.98
N ASN A 153 -11.43 -3.58 -15.18
CA ASN A 153 -11.82 -4.88 -15.73
C ASN A 153 -12.93 -5.52 -14.88
N ILE A 154 -12.72 -5.61 -13.57
CA ILE A 154 -13.70 -6.20 -12.64
C ILE A 154 -15.02 -5.40 -12.61
N THR A 155 -14.93 -4.07 -12.69
CA THR A 155 -16.13 -3.22 -12.71
C THR A 155 -16.94 -3.41 -13.99
N LEU A 156 -16.29 -3.56 -15.15
CA LEU A 156 -16.93 -3.82 -16.44
C LEU A 156 -17.59 -5.21 -16.48
N ASP A 157 -16.90 -6.24 -15.98
CA ASP A 157 -17.44 -7.61 -15.90
C ASP A 157 -18.69 -7.70 -15.01
N THR A 158 -18.87 -6.76 -14.09
CA THR A 158 -20.05 -6.68 -13.22
C THR A 158 -21.23 -5.95 -13.88
N ILE A 159 -21.00 -5.18 -14.97
CA ILE A 159 -22.07 -4.48 -15.72
C ILE A 159 -22.66 -5.38 -16.81
N LEU A 160 -21.87 -6.35 -17.29
CA LEU A 160 -22.27 -7.31 -18.34
C LEU A 160 -22.92 -8.59 -17.81
N LYS A 161 -23.10 -8.71 -16.49
CA LYS A 161 -23.84 -9.81 -15.82
C LYS A 161 -25.13 -9.25 -15.24
#